data_AF-A0A1D2MZ28-F1
#
_entry.id   AF-A0A1D2MZ28-F1
#
_cell.length_a   1.000
_cell.length_b   1.000
_cell.length_c   1.000
_cell.angle_alpha   90.00
_cell.angle_beta   90.00
_cell.angle_gamma   90.00
#
_symmetry.space_group_name_H-M   'P 1'
#
loop_
_entity.id
_entity.type
_entity.pdbx_description
1 polymer ?
#
loop_
_entity_poly.entity_id
_entity_poly.type
_entity_poly.pdbx_seq_one_letter_code
_entity_poly.pdbx_strand_id
1 'polypeptide(L)'
;MRLSSVSVSLSLLFLFSLFATLCFSAFSPIRRNPIRQRPRPKVGLCPQNYVNTTRPAFKHYRLHKPTGKCFKIDTKGPCGKNMQFYRIGNSDIGSCDCMHKKRCGRPLLYWKEHDTCYFIHTQGPCNEGYWLVYGYQNKPICQKNPCHKFEKENPSNHEARKFWIHYRGKCMKTRTQGYCKQPDQVLFFVDGEARPRCVYANEARMCNSLNRMSRPCWAGQKFDMHEDCRKKVGLWGSEDDH
;
A
#
# COMPACT_ATOMS: atom_id res chain seq x y z
N MET A 1 -8.43 2.64 117.51
CA MET A 1 -9.36 3.58 116.83
C MET A 1 -8.61 4.88 116.55
N ARG A 2 -8.72 5.35 115.30
CA ARG A 2 -8.34 6.67 114.74
C ARG A 2 -6.85 7.04 114.60
N LEU A 3 -6.53 7.21 113.31
CA LEU A 3 -5.43 7.88 112.62
C LEU A 3 -5.12 9.32 113.07
N SER A 4 -3.82 9.67 113.02
CA SER A 4 -3.24 10.97 112.60
C SER A 4 -1.72 10.91 112.88
N SER A 5 -0.77 11.48 112.13
CA SER A 5 -0.76 12.22 110.86
C SER A 5 0.71 12.40 110.45
N VAL A 6 0.96 12.13 109.17
CA VAL A 6 2.01 12.59 108.23
C VAL A 6 3.16 13.47 108.74
N SER A 7 4.37 12.96 108.50
CA SER A 7 5.65 13.66 108.37
C SER A 7 5.80 14.25 106.95
N VAL A 8 6.06 15.56 106.91
CA VAL A 8 7.13 16.26 106.15
C VAL A 8 7.58 15.62 104.82
N SER A 9 7.50 16.42 103.74
CA SER A 9 8.67 16.94 102.99
C SER A 9 8.63 16.83 101.46
N LEU A 10 9.42 17.74 100.88
CA LEU A 10 10.03 17.72 99.55
C LEU A 10 9.23 18.27 98.35
N SER A 11 9.24 19.59 98.34
CA SER A 11 9.49 20.46 97.18
C SER A 11 10.50 19.90 96.16
N LEU A 12 10.36 20.38 94.92
CA LEU A 12 11.12 20.09 93.69
C LEU A 12 10.67 18.84 92.94
N LEU A 13 9.82 19.03 91.93
CA LEU A 13 9.80 18.31 90.64
C LEU A 13 8.62 18.75 89.74
N PHE A 14 8.50 20.04 89.41
CA PHE A 14 7.46 20.51 88.45
C PHE A 14 7.90 21.68 87.57
N LEU A 15 9.12 21.64 87.02
CA LEU A 15 9.57 22.60 85.99
C LEU A 15 10.36 21.93 84.85
N PHE A 16 9.97 20.72 84.43
CA PHE A 16 10.56 20.04 83.26
C PHE A 16 9.53 19.23 82.46
N SER A 17 8.45 19.85 81.98
CA SER A 17 7.51 19.16 81.07
C SER A 17 6.97 19.97 79.89
N LEU A 18 7.71 20.97 79.37
CA LEU A 18 7.20 21.81 78.28
C LEU A 18 8.13 22.00 77.06
N PHE A 19 9.24 21.27 76.94
CA PHE A 19 10.17 21.43 75.81
C PHE A 19 10.70 20.12 75.20
N ALA A 20 9.87 19.09 75.07
CA ALA A 20 10.32 17.81 74.48
C ALA A 20 9.32 17.14 73.52
N THR A 21 8.49 17.90 72.80
CA THR A 21 7.60 17.33 71.76
C THR A 21 7.46 18.23 70.53
N LEU A 22 8.55 18.79 70.03
CA LEU A 22 8.60 19.42 68.70
C LEU A 22 9.91 19.05 68.01
N CYS A 23 10.04 17.81 67.57
CA CYS A 23 10.90 17.39 66.44
C CYS A 23 10.90 15.86 66.30
N PHE A 24 9.77 15.29 65.86
CA PHE A 24 9.79 13.95 65.25
C PHE A 24 9.03 14.02 63.92
N SER A 25 9.81 14.31 62.88
CA SER A 25 9.68 13.76 61.53
C SER A 25 8.26 13.57 60.97
N ALA A 26 7.73 14.61 60.34
CA ALA A 26 6.73 14.43 59.29
C ALA A 26 7.41 13.93 57.99
N PHE A 27 7.87 12.68 57.96
CA PHE A 27 8.16 11.99 56.70
C PHE A 27 6.95 11.11 56.37
N SER A 28 6.00 11.68 55.63
CA SER A 28 4.96 10.87 55.00
C SER A 28 5.63 9.90 54.03
N PRO A 29 5.40 8.57 54.11
CA PRO A 29 5.90 7.67 53.10
C PRO A 29 5.24 8.04 51.77
N ILE A 30 6.06 8.49 50.82
CA ILE A 30 5.63 8.69 49.43
C ILE A 30 5.08 7.34 48.96
N ARG A 31 3.75 7.19 48.90
CA ARG A 31 3.12 6.12 48.13
C ARG A 31 3.55 6.35 46.69
N ARG A 32 4.60 5.65 46.25
CA ARG A 32 4.93 5.57 44.83
C ARG A 32 3.71 4.96 44.17
N ASN A 33 3.02 5.75 43.35
CA ASN A 33 2.02 5.21 42.44
C ASN A 33 2.66 4.03 41.71
N PRO A 34 2.00 2.86 41.62
CA PRO A 34 2.53 1.76 40.83
C PRO A 34 2.84 2.32 39.45
N ILE A 35 4.09 2.12 38.99
CA ILE A 35 4.52 2.50 37.65
C ILE A 35 3.47 1.90 36.72
N ARG A 36 2.61 2.76 36.14
CA ARG A 36 1.66 2.38 35.10
C ARG A 36 2.55 1.80 34.01
N GLN A 37 2.68 0.47 33.95
CA GLN A 37 3.42 -0.17 32.88
C GLN A 37 2.74 0.32 31.61
N ARG A 38 3.42 1.18 30.85
CA ARG A 38 2.93 1.58 29.55
C ARG A 38 2.70 0.27 28.79
N PRO A 39 1.49 -0.02 28.31
CA PRO A 39 1.22 -1.28 27.63
C PRO A 39 2.29 -1.46 26.54
N ARG A 40 2.98 -2.60 26.56
CA ARG A 40 4.03 -2.91 25.59
C ARG A 40 3.44 -2.66 24.20
N PRO A 41 4.12 -1.92 23.30
CA PRO A 41 3.62 -1.71 21.95
C PRO A 41 3.29 -3.06 21.35
N LYS A 42 2.05 -3.28 20.90
CA LYS A 42 1.70 -4.49 20.16
C LYS A 42 2.63 -4.55 18.95
N VAL A 43 3.55 -5.50 18.94
CA VAL A 43 4.39 -5.78 17.77
C VAL A 43 3.43 -6.07 16.63
N GLY A 44 3.46 -5.25 15.58
CA GLY A 44 2.57 -5.43 14.43
C GLY A 44 2.86 -6.75 13.70
N LEU A 45 2.02 -7.11 12.74
CA LEU A 45 2.08 -8.41 12.05
C LEU A 45 3.44 -8.74 11.39
N CYS A 46 4.25 -7.71 11.12
CA CYS A 46 5.59 -7.86 10.57
C CYS A 46 6.65 -7.29 11.52
N PRO A 47 7.44 -8.15 12.21
CA PRO A 47 8.48 -7.73 13.15
C PRO A 47 9.56 -6.84 12.53
N GLN A 48 9.82 -6.99 11.22
CA GLN A 48 10.81 -6.21 10.47
C GLN A 48 10.55 -4.70 10.52
N ASN A 49 9.31 -4.29 10.75
CA ASN A 49 8.96 -2.88 10.89
C ASN A 49 9.43 -2.28 12.23
N TYR A 50 9.76 -3.09 13.24
CA TYR A 50 10.01 -2.64 14.62
C TYR A 50 11.46 -2.88 15.08
N VAL A 51 12.35 -3.24 14.16
CA VAL A 51 13.77 -3.38 14.49
C VAL A 51 14.32 -1.99 14.85
N ASN A 52 14.84 -1.84 16.07
CA ASN A 52 15.41 -0.61 16.62
C ASN A 52 14.46 0.61 16.71
N THR A 53 13.14 0.43 16.53
CA THR A 53 12.14 1.50 16.70
C THR A 53 10.86 0.95 17.31
N THR A 54 10.28 1.67 18.27
CA THR A 54 9.05 1.21 18.93
C THR A 54 7.79 1.46 18.10
N ARG A 55 7.83 2.41 17.16
CA ARG A 55 6.77 2.71 16.18
C ARG A 55 7.37 3.40 14.93
N PRO A 56 7.59 2.72 13.80
CA PRO A 56 7.96 3.40 12.57
C PRO A 56 6.78 4.27 12.09
N ALA A 57 7.09 5.47 11.57
CA ALA A 57 6.09 6.33 10.94
C ALA A 57 5.47 5.65 9.71
N PHE A 58 6.32 5.01 8.89
CA PHE A 58 5.89 4.24 7.73
C PHE A 58 6.29 2.77 7.88
N LYS A 59 5.32 1.86 7.83
CA LYS A 59 5.60 0.42 7.80
C LYS A 59 5.96 0.03 6.37
N HIS A 60 7.14 -0.54 6.13
CA HIS A 60 7.55 -0.98 4.78
C HIS A 60 7.17 -2.43 4.47
N TYR A 61 6.98 -3.27 5.48
CA TYR A 61 6.65 -4.68 5.32
C TYR A 61 5.18 -4.94 5.60
N ARG A 62 4.54 -5.79 4.79
CA ARG A 62 3.16 -6.25 4.98
C ARG A 62 3.08 -7.77 4.94
N LEU A 63 2.15 -8.33 5.71
CA LEU A 63 1.91 -9.76 5.75
C LEU A 63 1.18 -10.19 4.47
N HIS A 64 1.77 -11.15 3.75
CA HIS A 64 1.10 -11.86 2.68
C HIS A 64 0.39 -13.08 3.27
N LYS A 65 -0.94 -13.00 3.42
CA LYS A 65 -1.74 -14.05 4.07
C LYS A 65 -1.49 -15.46 3.50
N PRO A 66 -1.47 -15.70 2.17
CA PRO A 66 -1.28 -17.04 1.62
C PRO A 66 0.03 -17.70 2.02
N THR A 67 1.12 -16.94 2.16
CA THR A 67 2.44 -17.50 2.50
C THR A 67 2.79 -17.38 3.98
N GLY A 68 1.99 -16.67 4.78
CA GLY A 68 2.29 -16.37 6.19
C GLY A 68 3.58 -15.57 6.41
N LYS A 69 4.12 -14.91 5.37
CA LYS A 69 5.41 -14.21 5.39
C LYS A 69 5.25 -12.72 5.12
N CYS A 70 6.17 -11.92 5.63
CA CYS A 70 6.21 -10.48 5.43
C CYS A 70 7.11 -10.10 4.26
N PHE A 71 6.61 -9.23 3.38
CA PHE A 71 7.34 -8.73 2.23
C PHE A 71 7.33 -7.22 2.20
N LYS A 72 8.42 -6.63 1.68
CA LYS A 72 8.52 -5.19 1.47
C LYS A 72 7.58 -4.77 0.35
N ILE A 73 6.76 -3.75 0.58
CA ILE A 73 5.88 -3.19 -0.46
C ILE A 73 6.71 -2.58 -1.60
N ASP A 74 6.10 -2.45 -2.78
CA ASP A 74 6.76 -2.04 -4.02
C ASP A 74 7.97 -2.91 -4.39
N THR A 75 8.00 -4.16 -3.94
CA THR A 75 8.96 -5.16 -4.42
C THR A 75 8.24 -6.30 -5.13
N LYS A 76 9.01 -7.18 -5.76
CA LYS A 76 8.49 -8.40 -6.36
C LYS A 76 7.74 -9.27 -5.33
N GLY A 77 8.28 -9.36 -4.12
CA GLY A 77 7.71 -10.19 -3.05
C GLY A 77 7.39 -11.62 -3.53
N PRO A 78 6.24 -12.20 -3.13
CA PRO A 78 5.81 -13.53 -3.55
C PRO A 78 5.10 -13.52 -4.92
N CYS A 79 5.12 -12.40 -5.66
CA CYS A 79 4.19 -12.18 -6.76
C CYS A 79 4.63 -12.76 -8.10
N GLY A 80 3.66 -13.24 -8.89
CA GLY A 80 3.84 -13.79 -10.23
C GLY A 80 4.29 -12.77 -11.30
N LYS A 81 4.50 -13.22 -12.54
CA LYS A 81 4.96 -12.39 -13.66
C LYS A 81 4.06 -11.15 -13.83
N ASN A 82 4.67 -10.00 -14.16
CA ASN A 82 3.99 -8.71 -14.30
C ASN A 82 3.23 -8.21 -13.06
N MET A 83 3.49 -8.78 -11.89
CA MET A 83 2.91 -8.35 -10.61
C MET A 83 3.98 -7.85 -9.63
N GLN A 84 3.53 -7.06 -8.67
CA GLN A 84 4.31 -6.48 -7.58
C GLN A 84 3.48 -6.52 -6.30
N PHE A 85 4.16 -6.52 -5.16
CA PHE A 85 3.54 -6.58 -3.85
C PHE A 85 3.19 -5.19 -3.33
N TYR A 86 1.91 -4.96 -3.00
CA TYR A 86 1.40 -3.67 -2.54
C TYR A 86 0.73 -3.78 -1.17
N ARG A 87 0.63 -2.67 -0.45
CA ARG A 87 -0.25 -2.54 0.71
C ARG A 87 -1.70 -2.49 0.25
N ILE A 88 -2.60 -3.17 0.96
CA ILE A 88 -4.03 -3.08 0.73
C ILE A 88 -4.66 -2.15 1.78
N GLY A 89 -5.30 -1.07 1.33
CA GLY A 89 -5.87 -0.03 2.17
C GLY A 89 -4.86 0.54 3.17
N ASN A 90 -5.32 0.86 4.38
CA ASN A 90 -4.49 1.20 5.53
C ASN A 90 -4.36 0.00 6.49
N SER A 91 -3.87 -1.14 5.98
CA SER A 91 -3.74 -2.36 6.78
C SER A 91 -2.29 -2.85 6.86
N ASP A 92 -2.02 -3.78 7.79
CA ASP A 92 -0.76 -4.54 7.88
C ASP A 92 -0.69 -5.70 6.87
N ILE A 93 -1.69 -5.82 5.99
CA ILE A 93 -1.80 -6.87 4.96
C ILE A 93 -1.38 -6.32 3.60
N GLY A 94 -0.68 -7.16 2.84
CA GLY A 94 -0.29 -6.87 1.47
C GLY A 94 -0.75 -7.96 0.51
N SER A 95 -0.83 -7.62 -0.77
CA SER A 95 -1.25 -8.53 -1.82
C SER A 95 -0.57 -8.22 -3.13
N CYS A 96 -0.52 -9.21 -4.01
CA CYS A 96 0.00 -9.08 -5.35
C CYS A 96 -1.02 -8.43 -6.28
N ASP A 97 -0.56 -7.47 -7.08
CA ASP A 97 -1.36 -6.77 -8.09
C ASP A 97 -0.47 -6.41 -9.30
N CYS A 98 -1.07 -5.98 -10.41
CA CYS A 98 -0.34 -5.64 -11.62
C CYS A 98 0.65 -4.49 -11.38
N MET A 99 1.83 -4.62 -11.98
CA MET A 99 2.91 -3.62 -11.92
C MET A 99 2.47 -2.29 -12.57
N HIS A 100 2.15 -1.29 -11.76
CA HIS A 100 1.67 0.00 -12.26
C HIS A 100 2.71 0.72 -13.14
N LYS A 101 4.00 0.66 -12.77
CA LYS A 101 5.11 1.22 -13.57
C LYS A 101 5.22 0.67 -15.01
N LYS A 102 4.57 -0.47 -15.28
CA LYS A 102 4.54 -1.09 -16.61
C LYS A 102 3.27 -0.77 -17.42
N ARG A 103 2.31 -0.02 -16.86
CA ARG A 103 1.02 0.25 -17.52
C ARG A 103 1.10 1.33 -18.61
N CYS A 104 1.99 2.30 -18.44
CA CYS A 104 2.27 3.29 -19.47
C CYS A 104 2.85 2.64 -20.73
N GLY A 105 2.38 3.08 -21.90
CA GLY A 105 2.76 2.51 -23.19
C GLY A 105 2.04 1.21 -23.53
N ARG A 106 1.88 0.28 -22.58
CA ARG A 106 1.08 -0.94 -22.76
C ARG A 106 0.44 -1.40 -21.45
N PRO A 107 -0.87 -1.18 -21.25
CA PRO A 107 -1.57 -1.58 -20.04
C PRO A 107 -1.53 -3.08 -19.73
N LEU A 108 -1.66 -3.40 -18.44
CA LEU A 108 -1.75 -4.75 -17.89
C LEU A 108 -3.15 -4.99 -17.33
N LEU A 109 -3.79 -6.11 -17.68
CA LEU A 109 -5.05 -6.57 -17.08
C LEU A 109 -4.80 -7.77 -16.18
N TYR A 110 -5.43 -7.75 -15.02
CA TYR A 110 -5.46 -8.88 -14.09
C TYR A 110 -6.44 -9.95 -14.57
N TRP A 111 -6.00 -11.20 -14.67
CA TRP A 111 -6.82 -12.37 -15.00
C TRP A 111 -7.01 -13.22 -13.74
N LYS A 112 -8.27 -13.43 -13.35
CA LYS A 112 -8.62 -13.99 -12.02
C LYS A 112 -8.24 -15.46 -11.91
N GLU A 113 -8.51 -16.23 -12.95
CA GLU A 113 -8.35 -17.69 -13.01
C GLU A 113 -6.88 -18.10 -12.82
N HIS A 114 -5.94 -17.28 -13.28
CA HIS A 114 -4.50 -17.53 -13.19
C HIS A 114 -3.83 -16.70 -12.09
N ASP A 115 -4.58 -15.87 -11.36
CA ASP A 115 -4.09 -14.86 -10.42
C ASP A 115 -2.87 -14.08 -10.92
N THR A 116 -2.89 -13.62 -12.18
CA THR A 116 -1.72 -12.99 -12.82
C THR A 116 -2.10 -11.90 -13.81
N CYS A 117 -1.12 -11.08 -14.20
CA CYS A 117 -1.35 -9.93 -15.09
C CYS A 117 -0.73 -10.11 -16.47
N TYR A 118 -1.49 -9.75 -17.50
CA TYR A 118 -1.09 -9.89 -18.90
C TYR A 118 -1.22 -8.55 -19.63
N PHE A 119 -0.37 -8.35 -20.63
CA PHE A 119 -0.42 -7.13 -21.44
C PHE A 119 -1.60 -7.18 -22.41
N ILE A 120 -2.29 -6.06 -22.59
CA ILE A 120 -3.35 -5.96 -23.60
C ILE A 120 -2.80 -6.17 -25.00
N HIS A 121 -3.65 -6.61 -25.93
CA HIS A 121 -3.31 -6.93 -27.31
C HIS A 121 -2.19 -7.97 -27.45
N THR A 122 -1.92 -8.77 -26.39
CA THR A 122 -1.16 -10.02 -26.49
C THR A 122 -2.12 -11.18 -26.46
N GLN A 123 -1.67 -12.38 -26.83
CA GLN A 123 -2.45 -13.60 -26.60
C GLN A 123 -2.82 -13.73 -25.11
N GLY A 124 -1.88 -13.48 -24.19
CA GLY A 124 -2.14 -13.51 -22.76
C GLY A 124 -2.68 -14.89 -22.32
N PRO A 125 -3.81 -14.96 -21.59
CA PRO A 125 -4.46 -16.21 -21.22
C PRO A 125 -5.38 -16.77 -22.32
N CYS A 126 -5.51 -16.08 -23.46
CA CYS A 126 -6.45 -16.45 -24.52
C CYS A 126 -5.90 -17.57 -25.41
N ASN A 127 -6.83 -18.22 -26.13
CA ASN A 127 -6.52 -19.20 -27.15
C ASN A 127 -5.72 -18.59 -28.32
N GLU A 128 -5.05 -19.43 -29.11
CA GLU A 128 -4.33 -18.98 -30.31
C GLU A 128 -5.26 -18.20 -31.26
N GLY A 129 -4.77 -17.10 -31.82
CA GLY A 129 -5.55 -16.21 -32.69
C GLY A 129 -6.47 -15.24 -31.93
N TYR A 130 -6.51 -15.31 -30.59
CA TYR A 130 -7.22 -14.36 -29.73
C TYR A 130 -6.22 -13.49 -28.99
N TRP A 131 -6.69 -12.35 -28.51
CA TRP A 131 -5.92 -11.44 -27.69
C TRP A 131 -6.73 -10.92 -26.51
N LEU A 132 -6.01 -10.46 -25.50
CA LEU A 132 -6.58 -9.87 -24.30
C LEU A 132 -6.88 -8.39 -24.51
N VAL A 133 -8.13 -7.98 -24.30
CA VAL A 133 -8.59 -6.59 -24.46
C VAL A 133 -9.50 -6.16 -23.32
N TYR A 134 -9.83 -4.87 -23.28
CA TYR A 134 -10.87 -4.33 -22.40
C TYR A 134 -12.25 -4.68 -22.94
N GLY A 135 -13.06 -5.33 -22.11
CA GLY A 135 -14.49 -5.54 -22.31
C GLY A 135 -15.33 -4.47 -21.61
N TYR A 136 -16.57 -4.85 -21.28
CA TYR A 136 -17.49 -3.98 -20.54
C TYR A 136 -16.90 -3.57 -19.19
N GLN A 137 -17.08 -2.28 -18.82
CA GLN A 137 -16.53 -1.70 -17.58
C GLN A 137 -15.02 -1.91 -17.39
N ASN A 138 -14.25 -2.04 -18.48
CA ASN A 138 -12.81 -2.32 -18.46
C ASN A 138 -12.41 -3.66 -17.82
N LYS A 139 -13.34 -4.62 -17.71
CA LYS A 139 -13.04 -6.01 -17.32
C LYS A 139 -12.28 -6.71 -18.47
N PRO A 140 -11.31 -7.58 -18.18
CA PRO A 140 -10.55 -8.29 -19.20
C PRO A 140 -11.41 -9.29 -19.96
N ILE A 141 -11.29 -9.33 -21.29
CA ILE A 141 -11.92 -10.36 -22.13
C ILE A 141 -10.95 -10.85 -23.20
N CYS A 142 -11.17 -12.09 -23.65
CA CYS A 142 -10.54 -12.60 -24.85
C CYS A 142 -11.39 -12.26 -26.07
N GLN A 143 -10.78 -11.63 -27.07
CA GLN A 143 -11.41 -11.30 -28.34
C GLN A 143 -10.59 -11.91 -29.48
N LYS A 144 -11.25 -12.35 -30.56
CA LYS A 144 -10.54 -12.74 -31.78
C LYS A 144 -9.67 -11.57 -32.23
N ASN A 145 -8.39 -11.82 -32.47
CA ASN A 145 -7.44 -10.78 -32.87
C ASN A 145 -7.66 -10.43 -34.36
N PRO A 146 -8.28 -9.27 -34.69
CA PRO A 146 -8.50 -8.89 -36.09
C PRO A 146 -7.18 -8.59 -36.81
N CYS A 147 -6.13 -8.30 -36.05
CA CYS A 147 -4.80 -7.98 -36.54
C CYS A 147 -3.84 -9.19 -36.52
N HIS A 148 -4.36 -10.41 -36.38
CA HIS A 148 -3.54 -11.62 -36.26
C HIS A 148 -2.59 -11.82 -37.45
N LYS A 149 -3.05 -11.58 -38.69
CA LYS A 149 -2.20 -11.65 -39.89
C LYS A 149 -1.04 -10.64 -39.81
N PHE A 150 -1.35 -9.39 -39.46
CA PHE A 150 -0.35 -8.33 -39.31
C PHE A 150 0.64 -8.60 -38.16
N GLU A 151 0.20 -9.21 -37.07
CA GLU A 151 1.07 -9.63 -35.96
C GLU A 151 2.04 -10.74 -36.40
N LYS A 152 1.59 -11.69 -37.23
CA LYS A 152 2.48 -12.74 -37.79
C LYS A 152 3.52 -12.18 -38.76
N GLU A 153 3.13 -11.26 -39.64
CA GLU A 153 4.02 -10.69 -40.66
C GLU A 153 4.98 -9.64 -40.08
N ASN A 154 4.51 -8.82 -39.14
CA ASN A 154 5.27 -7.75 -38.53
C ASN A 154 5.00 -7.71 -37.03
N PRO A 155 5.73 -8.52 -36.23
CA PRO A 155 5.44 -8.70 -34.81
C PRO A 155 5.48 -7.43 -33.96
N SER A 156 4.73 -7.45 -32.87
CA SER A 156 4.75 -6.43 -31.84
C SER A 156 6.07 -6.47 -31.05
N ASN A 157 6.66 -5.30 -30.79
CA ASN A 157 7.82 -5.15 -29.91
C ASN A 157 7.37 -4.52 -28.58
N HIS A 158 7.41 -5.33 -27.53
CA HIS A 158 7.00 -4.93 -26.19
C HIS A 158 7.93 -3.86 -25.58
N GLU A 159 9.25 -4.01 -25.72
CA GLU A 159 10.25 -3.08 -25.17
C GLU A 159 10.16 -1.70 -25.84
N ALA A 160 9.95 -1.69 -27.15
CA ALA A 160 9.73 -0.48 -27.92
C ALA A 160 8.32 0.12 -27.73
N ARG A 161 7.43 -0.54 -26.97
CA ARG A 161 6.00 -0.17 -26.80
C ARG A 161 5.28 -0.01 -28.14
N LYS A 162 5.65 -0.81 -29.13
CA LYS A 162 5.17 -0.77 -30.51
C LYS A 162 4.41 -2.04 -30.82
N PHE A 163 3.09 -2.02 -30.69
CA PHE A 163 2.23 -3.19 -30.86
C PHE A 163 0.97 -2.88 -31.64
N TRP A 164 0.36 -3.91 -32.21
CA TRP A 164 -0.87 -3.77 -32.98
C TRP A 164 -2.07 -3.48 -32.09
N ILE A 165 -2.94 -2.60 -32.56
CA ILE A 165 -4.28 -2.35 -32.02
C ILE A 165 -5.29 -2.42 -33.17
N HIS A 166 -6.55 -2.68 -32.82
CA HIS A 166 -7.66 -2.59 -33.75
C HIS A 166 -8.55 -1.40 -33.39
N TYR A 167 -8.73 -0.48 -34.32
CA TYR A 167 -9.56 0.70 -34.14
C TYR A 167 -10.40 0.96 -35.40
N ARG A 168 -11.72 0.97 -35.24
CA ARG A 168 -12.71 1.23 -36.32
C ARG A 168 -12.43 0.44 -37.60
N GLY A 169 -12.24 -0.87 -37.48
CA GLY A 169 -12.00 -1.77 -38.62
C GLY A 169 -10.58 -1.76 -39.16
N LYS A 170 -9.66 -0.98 -38.57
CA LYS A 170 -8.27 -0.84 -39.04
C LYS A 170 -7.27 -1.36 -38.03
N CYS A 171 -6.25 -2.04 -38.52
CA CYS A 171 -5.08 -2.44 -37.75
C CYS A 171 -3.99 -1.36 -37.87
N MET A 172 -3.49 -0.92 -36.72
CA MET A 172 -2.47 0.13 -36.65
C MET A 172 -1.52 -0.17 -35.49
N LYS A 173 -0.26 0.25 -35.59
CA LYS A 173 0.72 0.07 -34.52
C LYS A 173 0.76 1.29 -33.62
N THR A 174 0.98 1.09 -32.33
CA THR A 174 1.37 2.18 -31.43
C THR A 174 2.75 2.72 -31.82
N ARG A 175 3.04 3.96 -31.40
CA ARG A 175 4.25 4.72 -31.78
C ARG A 175 4.42 4.92 -33.29
N THR A 176 3.31 4.92 -34.03
CA THR A 176 3.22 5.43 -35.40
C THR A 176 2.10 6.48 -35.44
N GLN A 177 2.00 7.23 -36.54
CA GLN A 177 0.95 8.24 -36.72
C GLN A 177 -0.46 7.66 -36.57
N GLY A 178 -0.71 6.49 -37.15
CA GLY A 178 -2.00 5.80 -37.03
C GLY A 178 -3.17 6.68 -37.49
N TYR A 179 -4.13 6.97 -36.60
CA TYR A 179 -5.25 7.90 -36.89
C TYR A 179 -4.97 9.36 -36.49
N CYS A 180 -3.76 9.70 -36.06
CA CYS A 180 -3.42 11.05 -35.66
C CYS A 180 -3.31 11.99 -36.86
N LYS A 181 -3.83 13.21 -36.69
CA LYS A 181 -3.89 14.21 -37.76
C LYS A 181 -2.55 14.93 -37.97
N GLN A 182 -1.84 15.22 -36.87
CA GLN A 182 -0.57 15.93 -36.93
C GLN A 182 0.58 14.97 -37.26
N PRO A 183 1.56 15.39 -38.08
CA PRO A 183 2.65 14.51 -38.54
C PRO A 183 3.64 14.13 -37.44
N ASP A 184 3.73 14.92 -36.38
CA ASP A 184 4.60 14.71 -35.21
C ASP A 184 3.91 13.96 -34.05
N GLN A 185 2.62 13.64 -34.23
CA GLN A 185 1.84 12.87 -33.27
C GLN A 185 1.91 11.38 -33.55
N VAL A 186 1.84 10.61 -32.47
CA VAL A 186 1.80 9.15 -32.50
C VAL A 186 0.70 8.60 -31.62
N LEU A 187 0.23 7.40 -31.96
CA LEU A 187 -0.67 6.62 -31.12
C LEU A 187 0.07 6.08 -29.90
N PHE A 188 -0.36 6.45 -28.70
CA PHE A 188 0.26 5.99 -27.47
C PHE A 188 -0.75 5.81 -26.34
N PHE A 189 -0.54 4.79 -25.51
CA PHE A 189 -1.28 4.61 -24.27
C PHE A 189 -0.67 5.46 -23.18
N VAL A 190 -1.43 6.48 -22.76
CA VAL A 190 -1.12 7.23 -21.56
C VAL A 190 -1.70 6.52 -20.34
N ASP A 191 -1.16 6.83 -19.17
CA ASP A 191 -1.59 6.16 -17.95
C ASP A 191 -3.07 6.40 -17.65
N GLY A 192 -3.74 5.37 -17.14
CA GLY A 192 -5.18 5.39 -16.85
C GLY A 192 -6.12 5.26 -18.04
N GLU A 193 -5.65 5.32 -19.29
CA GLU A 193 -6.51 5.21 -20.47
C GLU A 193 -6.66 3.77 -20.96
N ALA A 194 -7.90 3.37 -21.24
CA ALA A 194 -8.22 2.06 -21.80
C ALA A 194 -7.94 1.99 -23.32
N ARG A 195 -7.75 3.13 -23.98
CA ARG A 195 -7.47 3.25 -25.41
C ARG A 195 -6.30 4.22 -25.63
N PRO A 196 -5.53 4.06 -26.70
CA PRO A 196 -4.48 5.02 -26.99
C PRO A 196 -5.08 6.35 -27.43
N ARG A 197 -4.32 7.42 -27.27
CA ARG A 197 -4.63 8.74 -27.82
C ARG A 197 -3.49 9.22 -28.69
N CYS A 198 -3.74 10.30 -29.43
CA CYS A 198 -2.68 11.04 -30.10
C CYS A 198 -1.91 11.84 -29.06
N VAL A 199 -0.60 11.64 -29.05
CA VAL A 199 0.37 12.37 -28.22
C VAL A 199 1.50 12.82 -29.10
N TYR A 200 2.20 13.89 -28.72
CA TYR A 200 3.42 14.28 -29.40
C TYR A 200 4.54 13.24 -29.10
N ALA A 201 5.43 13.01 -30.07
CA ALA A 201 6.43 11.94 -29.95
C ALA A 201 7.39 12.09 -28.75
N ASN A 202 7.61 13.32 -28.28
CA ASN A 202 8.36 13.65 -27.06
C ASN A 202 7.61 13.23 -25.77
N GLU A 203 6.28 13.36 -25.75
CA GLU A 203 5.42 12.97 -24.62
C GLU A 203 5.28 11.45 -24.51
N ALA A 204 5.40 10.71 -25.62
CA ALA A 204 5.36 9.24 -25.70
C ALA A 204 6.54 8.51 -25.01
N ARG A 205 7.21 9.17 -24.05
CA ARG A 205 8.34 8.68 -23.26
C ARG A 205 8.10 8.81 -21.76
N MET A 206 7.25 9.74 -21.33
CA MET A 206 7.04 10.05 -19.93
C MET A 206 5.99 9.11 -19.32
N CYS A 207 6.47 8.01 -18.74
CA CYS A 207 5.68 7.20 -17.79
C CYS A 207 5.76 7.78 -16.37
N ASN A 208 5.90 9.11 -16.26
CA ASN A 208 6.08 9.79 -14.99
C ASN A 208 4.69 10.14 -14.46
N SER A 209 4.26 9.30 -13.51
CA SER A 209 3.26 9.54 -12.47
C SER A 209 2.47 10.84 -12.62
N LEU A 210 1.41 10.82 -13.44
CA LEU A 210 0.38 11.84 -13.31
C LEU A 210 -0.47 11.51 -12.08
N ASN A 211 -0.78 12.57 -11.34
CA ASN A 211 -1.42 12.59 -10.04
C ASN A 211 -2.51 11.51 -9.86
N ARG A 212 -2.41 10.83 -8.71
CA ARG A 212 -3.30 9.79 -8.17
C ARG A 212 -4.69 10.31 -7.77
N MET A 213 -5.24 11.27 -8.48
CA MET A 213 -6.59 11.74 -8.17
C MET A 213 -7.62 10.83 -8.82
N SER A 214 -8.26 10.04 -7.96
CA SER A 214 -9.63 9.55 -8.07
C SER A 214 -10.12 9.30 -9.50
N ARG A 215 -9.65 8.20 -10.11
CA ARG A 215 -10.42 7.55 -11.18
C ARG A 215 -11.22 6.41 -10.54
N PRO A 216 -12.51 6.23 -10.90
CA PRO A 216 -13.40 5.26 -10.26
C PRO A 216 -12.91 3.80 -10.32
N CYS A 217 -11.95 3.50 -11.20
CA CYS A 217 -11.13 2.28 -11.19
C CYS A 217 -9.97 2.46 -12.17
N TRP A 218 -8.78 1.93 -11.87
CA TRP A 218 -7.79 1.80 -12.94
C TRP A 218 -8.22 0.67 -13.88
N ALA A 219 -8.14 0.90 -15.19
CA ALA A 219 -8.46 -0.13 -16.18
C ALA A 219 -7.58 -1.39 -15.95
N GLY A 220 -8.21 -2.57 -15.86
CA GLY A 220 -7.53 -3.84 -15.58
C GLY A 220 -7.02 -4.03 -14.14
N GLN A 221 -7.49 -3.24 -13.18
CA GLN A 221 -7.21 -3.41 -11.75
C GLN A 221 -7.87 -4.66 -11.17
N LYS A 222 -7.26 -5.25 -10.14
CA LYS A 222 -7.85 -6.31 -9.35
C LYS A 222 -8.95 -5.72 -8.46
N PHE A 223 -10.15 -6.27 -8.52
CA PHE A 223 -11.26 -5.88 -7.66
C PHE A 223 -11.12 -6.51 -6.26
N ASP A 224 -11.82 -5.94 -5.28
CA ASP A 224 -12.01 -6.59 -3.98
C ASP A 224 -13.23 -7.53 -4.01
N MET A 225 -13.67 -7.98 -2.82
CA MET A 225 -14.74 -8.97 -2.70
C MET A 225 -16.13 -8.39 -3.02
N HIS A 226 -16.29 -7.07 -3.02
CA HIS A 226 -17.53 -6.36 -3.32
C HIS A 226 -17.58 -5.87 -4.78
N GLU A 227 -16.65 -6.34 -5.62
CA GLU A 227 -16.40 -5.81 -6.97
C GLU A 227 -15.97 -4.34 -7.00
N ASP A 228 -15.56 -3.77 -5.87
CA ASP A 228 -15.01 -2.43 -5.80
C ASP A 228 -13.54 -2.41 -6.19
N CYS A 229 -13.08 -1.25 -6.64
CA CYS A 229 -11.67 -1.08 -6.95
C CYS A 229 -10.79 -1.16 -5.72
N ARG A 230 -9.95 -2.20 -5.68
CA ARG A 230 -9.06 -2.47 -4.56
C ARG A 230 -8.12 -1.29 -4.30
N LYS A 231 -8.31 -0.59 -3.18
CA LYS A 231 -7.41 0.48 -2.74
C LYS A 231 -6.03 -0.13 -2.45
N LYS A 232 -5.06 0.13 -3.33
CA LYS A 232 -3.66 -0.29 -3.17
C LYS A 232 -2.76 0.92 -2.97
N VAL A 233 -1.79 0.79 -2.07
CA VAL A 233 -0.84 1.87 -1.77
C VAL A 233 0.59 1.33 -1.92
N GLY A 234 1.36 1.98 -2.81
CA GLY A 234 2.81 1.80 -2.91
C GLY A 234 3.58 2.77 -2.01
N LEU A 235 4.91 2.69 -1.99
CA LEU A 235 5.82 3.59 -1.27
C LEU A 235 5.64 5.05 -1.69
N TRP A 236 5.34 5.29 -2.97
CA TRP A 236 5.10 6.63 -3.53
C TRP A 236 3.63 7.05 -3.43
N GLY A 237 2.87 6.40 -2.57
CA GLY A 237 1.53 6.80 -2.19
C GLY A 237 1.53 7.27 -0.76
N SER A 238 1.47 8.58 -0.57
CA SER A 238 1.29 9.20 0.74
C SER A 238 0.14 8.53 1.48
N GLU A 239 0.33 8.39 2.79
CA GLU A 239 -0.70 7.95 3.73
C GLU A 239 -1.83 9.00 3.89
N ASP A 240 -1.75 10.11 3.17
CA ASP A 240 -2.62 11.28 3.28
C ASP A 240 -3.61 11.46 2.11
N ASP A 241 -3.70 10.51 1.17
CA ASP A 241 -4.63 10.61 0.03
C ASP A 241 -6.03 10.03 0.39
N HIS A 242 -6.61 10.46 1.51
CA HIS A 242 -7.97 10.15 1.96
C HIS A 242 -8.92 11.32 1.77
#